data_AF-K2E2M3-F1
#
_entry.id   AF-K2E2M3-F1
#
_cell.length_a   1.000
_cell.length_b   1.000
_cell.length_c   1.000
_cell.angle_alpha   90.00
_cell.angle_beta   90.00
_cell.angle_gamma   90.00
#
_symmetry.space_group_name_H-M   'P 1'
#
loop_
_entity.id
_entity.type
_entity.pdbx_description
1 polymer ?
#
loop_
_entity_poly.entity_id
_entity_poly.type
_entity_poly.pdbx_seq_one_letter_code
_entity_poly.pdbx_strand_id
1 'polypeptide(L)'
;MSNKKENLEAVLLGNDLSKVYEDEMEDKIEKEITQARELREKEANREKYEVIITDLKLISAEKRFDKQSIYRVFNRKQKTETFVNGEQAENMLKYSDDYVIKFDHRVEYQ
;
A
#
# COMPACT_ATOMS: atom_id res chain seq x y z
N MET A 1 4.53 51.95 21.49
CA MET A 1 5.02 50.60 21.15
C MET A 1 4.71 49.60 22.27
N SER A 2 3.42 49.36 22.60
CA SER A 2 3.04 48.46 23.73
C SER A 2 2.11 47.31 23.31
N ASN A 3 1.20 47.52 22.36
CA ASN A 3 0.14 46.54 22.03
C ASN A 3 0.58 45.25 21.32
N LYS A 4 1.84 45.13 20.87
CA LYS A 4 2.32 43.89 20.21
C LYS A 4 2.79 42.82 21.20
N LYS A 5 3.18 43.21 22.41
CA LYS A 5 3.69 42.26 23.43
C LYS A 5 2.56 41.59 24.22
N GLU A 6 1.52 42.34 24.57
CA GLU A 6 0.35 41.82 25.29
C GLU A 6 -0.42 40.76 24.48
N ASN A 7 -0.48 40.89 23.15
CA ASN A 7 -1.11 39.88 22.28
C ASN A 7 -0.28 38.59 22.18
N LEU A 8 1.06 38.69 22.23
CA LEU A 8 1.93 37.51 22.14
C LEU A 8 1.89 36.70 23.45
N GLU A 9 1.88 37.38 24.59
CA GLU A 9 1.77 36.75 25.91
C GLU A 9 0.40 36.11 26.13
N ALA A 10 -0.68 36.74 25.64
CA ALA A 10 -2.03 36.17 25.69
C ALA A 10 -2.16 34.87 24.87
N VAL A 11 -1.48 34.80 23.72
CA VAL A 11 -1.41 33.58 22.89
C VAL A 11 -0.58 32.48 23.56
N LEU A 12 0.50 32.85 24.26
CA LEU A 12 1.37 31.92 25.01
C LEU A 12 0.73 31.35 26.28
N LEU A 13 -0.18 32.08 26.93
CA LEU A 13 -0.81 31.70 28.20
C LEU A 13 -2.19 31.04 28.06
N GLY A 14 -2.76 31.02 26.85
CA GLY A 14 -4.10 30.49 26.59
C GLY A 14 -4.10 29.07 26.03
N ASN A 15 -5.17 28.32 26.33
CA ASN A 15 -5.57 27.06 25.66
C ASN A 15 -5.59 27.12 24.12
N ASP A 16 -5.42 28.30 23.52
CA ASP A 16 -5.30 28.50 22.07
C ASP A 16 -3.97 27.98 21.51
N LEU A 17 -2.89 27.88 22.30
CA LEU A 17 -1.64 27.31 21.76
C LEU A 17 -1.83 25.83 21.38
N SER A 18 -2.56 25.05 22.18
CA SER A 18 -2.80 23.63 21.86
C SER A 18 -3.66 23.48 20.60
N LYS A 19 -4.67 24.35 20.43
CA LYS A 19 -5.50 24.37 19.22
C LYS A 19 -4.72 24.77 17.98
N VAL A 20 -3.85 25.79 18.06
CA VAL A 20 -2.99 26.17 16.94
C VAL A 20 -2.05 25.03 16.56
N TYR A 21 -1.49 24.30 17.53
CA TYR A 21 -0.66 23.12 17.25
C TYR A 21 -1.46 21.94 16.69
N GLU A 22 -2.67 21.69 17.19
CA GLU A 22 -3.58 20.66 16.67
C GLU A 22 -4.00 20.97 15.24
N ASP A 23 -4.42 22.21 14.97
CA ASP A 23 -4.79 22.70 13.64
C ASP A 23 -3.59 22.61 12.67
N GLU A 24 -2.37 22.97 13.11
CA GLU A 24 -1.15 22.81 12.30
C GLU A 24 -0.78 21.33 12.03
N MET A 25 -1.12 20.41 12.95
CA MET A 25 -0.93 18.97 12.74
C MET A 25 -1.97 18.41 11.78
N GLU A 26 -3.25 18.77 11.94
CA GLU A 26 -4.31 18.38 11.00
C GLU A 26 -4.01 18.88 9.59
N ASP A 27 -3.59 20.14 9.44
CA ASP A 27 -3.20 20.72 8.15
C ASP A 27 -2.05 19.97 7.47
N LYS A 28 -1.07 19.47 8.25
CA LYS A 28 0.03 18.66 7.71
C LYS A 28 -0.47 17.29 7.26
N ILE A 29 -1.32 16.65 8.06
CA ILE A 29 -1.90 15.35 7.75
C ILE A 29 -2.78 15.45 6.50
N GLU A 30 -3.62 16.47 6.39
CA GLU A 30 -4.45 16.69 5.21
C GLU A 30 -3.62 16.95 3.95
N LYS A 31 -2.52 17.71 4.07
CA LYS A 31 -1.57 17.91 2.96
C LYS A 31 -0.90 16.61 2.52
N GLU A 32 -0.47 15.76 3.45
CA GLU A 32 0.08 14.44 3.11
C GLU A 32 -0.96 13.53 2.44
N ILE A 33 -2.20 13.53 2.93
CA ILE A 33 -3.30 12.75 2.36
C ILE A 33 -3.63 13.23 0.94
N THR A 34 -3.73 14.53 0.73
CA THR A 34 -4.03 15.12 -0.59
C THR A 34 -2.90 14.87 -1.58
N GLN A 35 -1.64 15.06 -1.18
CA GLN A 35 -0.48 14.72 -2.03
C GLN A 35 -0.45 13.23 -2.40
N ALA A 36 -0.75 12.34 -1.45
CA ALA A 36 -0.83 10.91 -1.71
C ALA A 36 -1.98 10.55 -2.66
N ARG A 37 -3.12 11.24 -2.59
CA ARG A 37 -4.25 11.07 -3.52
C ARG A 37 -3.89 11.56 -4.93
N GLU A 38 -3.30 12.75 -5.05
CA GLU A 38 -2.90 13.31 -6.35
C GLU A 38 -1.83 12.45 -7.04
N LEU A 39 -0.87 11.91 -6.29
CA LEU A 39 0.11 10.96 -6.81
C LEU A 39 -0.56 9.71 -7.35
N ARG A 40 -1.50 9.12 -6.58
CA ARG A 40 -2.27 7.95 -7.04
C ARG A 40 -3.08 8.23 -8.30
N GLU A 41 -3.73 9.39 -8.41
CA GLU A 41 -4.47 9.77 -9.62
C GLU A 41 -3.55 9.96 -10.83
N LYS A 42 -2.38 10.57 -10.65
CA LYS A 42 -1.37 10.69 -11.70
C LYS A 42 -0.84 9.32 -12.15
N GLU A 43 -0.67 8.39 -11.23
CA GLU A 43 -0.27 7.01 -11.54
C GLU A 43 -1.39 6.16 -12.14
N ALA A 44 -2.66 6.47 -11.83
CA ALA A 44 -3.83 5.81 -12.41
C ALA A 44 -4.04 6.21 -13.88
N ASN A 45 -3.72 7.45 -14.24
CA ASN A 45 -3.91 8.01 -15.60
C ASN A 45 -2.74 7.76 -16.56
N ARG A 46 -1.67 7.05 -16.15
CA ARG A 46 -0.65 6.59 -17.10
C ARG A 46 -1.21 5.42 -17.90
N GLU A 47 -1.05 5.46 -19.23
CA GLU A 47 -1.29 4.31 -20.10
C GLU A 47 -0.36 3.17 -19.66
N LYS A 48 -0.90 2.26 -18.87
CA LYS A 48 -0.19 1.10 -18.37
C LYS A 48 -0.34 -0.03 -19.38
N TYR A 49 0.77 -0.51 -19.91
CA TYR A 49 0.73 -1.74 -20.70
C TYR A 49 0.98 -2.94 -19.78
N GLU A 50 0.19 -4.00 -20.00
CA GLU A 50 0.23 -5.21 -19.21
C GLU A 50 1.40 -6.09 -19.68
N VAL A 51 2.42 -6.22 -18.85
CA VAL A 51 3.54 -7.15 -19.07
C VAL A 51 3.27 -8.42 -18.28
N ILE A 52 3.04 -9.52 -18.99
CA ILE A 52 2.82 -10.84 -18.37
C ILE A 52 4.15 -11.58 -18.30
N ILE A 53 4.66 -11.76 -17.09
CA ILE A 53 5.88 -12.52 -16.82
C ILE A 53 5.49 -13.93 -16.40
N THR A 54 5.78 -14.92 -17.25
CA THR A 54 5.46 -16.34 -17.00
C THR A 54 6.61 -17.14 -16.41
N ASP A 55 7.85 -16.65 -16.52
CA ASP A 55 9.01 -17.31 -15.91
C ASP A 55 9.34 -16.70 -14.55
N LEU A 56 9.17 -17.50 -13.49
CA LEU A 56 9.49 -17.14 -12.11
C LEU A 56 10.95 -16.69 -11.93
N LYS A 57 11.88 -17.17 -12.77
CA LYS A 57 13.30 -16.80 -12.69
C LYS A 57 13.56 -15.35 -13.05
N LEU A 58 12.69 -14.74 -13.85
CA LEU A 58 12.77 -13.33 -14.23
C LEU A 58 12.26 -12.40 -13.11
N ILE A 59 11.69 -12.96 -12.04
CA ILE A 59 11.10 -12.22 -10.94
C ILE A 59 12.08 -12.19 -9.76
N SER A 60 12.38 -10.98 -9.27
CA SER A 60 13.18 -10.78 -8.06
C SER A 60 12.52 -11.45 -6.86
N ALA A 61 13.32 -11.92 -5.89
CA ALA A 61 12.81 -12.70 -4.75
C ALA A 61 11.69 -11.97 -3.99
N GLU A 62 11.84 -10.66 -3.80
CA GLU A 62 10.88 -9.79 -3.11
C GLU A 62 9.53 -9.71 -3.83
N LYS A 63 9.53 -9.83 -5.17
CA LYS A 63 8.34 -9.74 -6.01
C LYS A 63 7.64 -11.08 -6.22
N ARG A 64 8.20 -12.20 -5.79
CA ARG A 64 7.61 -13.53 -6.07
C ARG A 64 6.27 -13.74 -5.38
N PHE A 65 6.09 -13.20 -4.18
CA PHE A 65 4.87 -13.37 -3.38
C PHE A 65 4.06 -12.07 -3.21
N ASP A 66 4.26 -11.11 -4.10
CA ASP A 66 3.50 -9.87 -4.10
C ASP A 66 2.11 -10.06 -4.74
N LYS A 67 1.19 -9.11 -4.50
CA LYS A 67 -0.22 -9.14 -4.92
C LYS A 67 -0.43 -9.25 -6.42
N GLN A 68 0.56 -8.82 -7.20
CA GLN A 68 0.57 -8.87 -8.66
C GLN A 68 0.99 -10.25 -9.22
N SER A 69 1.47 -11.17 -8.37
CA SER A 69 1.85 -12.52 -8.77
C SER A 69 0.67 -13.47 -8.60
N ILE A 70 0.39 -14.28 -9.61
CA ILE A 70 -0.70 -15.25 -9.65
C ILE A 70 -0.09 -16.65 -9.51
N TYR A 71 -0.67 -17.42 -8.61
CA TYR A 71 -0.33 -18.82 -8.39
C TYR A 71 -1.54 -19.69 -8.64
N ARG A 72 -1.32 -20.80 -9.33
CA ARG A 72 -2.28 -21.88 -9.46
C ARG A 72 -2.14 -22.80 -8.24
N VAL A 73 -3.25 -23.01 -7.55
CA VAL A 73 -3.33 -23.82 -6.35
C VAL A 73 -4.26 -24.99 -6.57
N PHE A 74 -3.78 -26.19 -6.27
CA PHE A 74 -4.57 -27.40 -6.27
C PHE A 74 -4.82 -27.86 -4.83
N ASN A 75 -6.10 -27.91 -4.44
CA ASN A 75 -6.52 -28.44 -3.16
C ASN A 75 -6.56 -29.98 -3.23
N ARG A 76 -5.68 -30.64 -2.47
CA ARG A 76 -5.56 -32.11 -2.50
C ARG A 76 -6.79 -32.82 -1.93
N LYS A 77 -7.54 -32.18 -1.03
CA LYS A 77 -8.74 -32.73 -0.38
C LYS A 77 -9.96 -32.63 -1.29
N GLN A 78 -10.24 -31.43 -1.80
CA GLN A 78 -11.41 -31.16 -2.64
C GLN A 78 -11.19 -31.47 -4.13
N LYS A 79 -9.94 -31.73 -4.53
CA LYS A 79 -9.54 -31.95 -5.94
C LYS A 79 -9.93 -30.79 -6.86
N THR A 80 -9.93 -29.58 -6.32
CA THR A 80 -10.27 -28.35 -7.03
C THR A 80 -9.03 -27.52 -7.32
N GLU A 81 -9.07 -26.82 -8.45
CA GLU A 81 -8.05 -25.84 -8.84
C GLU A 81 -8.59 -24.44 -8.66
N THR A 82 -7.74 -23.56 -8.12
CA THR A 82 -8.05 -22.14 -7.95
C THR A 82 -6.82 -21.30 -8.25
N PHE A 83 -7.03 -20.01 -8.47
CA PHE A 83 -5.97 -19.03 -8.62
C PHE A 83 -5.98 -18.10 -7.41
N VAL A 84 -4.80 -17.85 -6.87
CA VAL A 84 -4.61 -16.97 -5.71
C VAL A 84 -3.48 -16.00 -5.99
N ASN A 85 -3.48 -14.88 -5.27
CA ASN A 85 -2.36 -13.95 -5.35
C ASN A 85 -1.13 -14.45 -4.57
N GLY A 86 0.00 -13.77 -4.73
CA GLY A 86 1.26 -14.16 -4.10
C GLY A 86 1.20 -14.20 -2.57
N GLU A 87 0.53 -13.24 -1.95
CA GLU A 87 0.42 -13.14 -0.48
C GLU A 87 -0.38 -14.32 0.10
N GLN A 88 -1.48 -14.69 -0.58
CA GLN A 88 -2.28 -15.86 -0.23
C GLN A 88 -1.48 -17.15 -0.44
N ALA A 89 -0.76 -17.27 -1.57
CA ALA A 89 0.09 -18.43 -1.84
C ALA A 89 1.17 -18.60 -0.76
N GLU A 90 1.80 -17.51 -0.32
CA GLU A 90 2.82 -17.55 0.73
C GLU A 90 2.24 -18.04 2.06
N ASN A 91 1.07 -17.54 2.45
CA ASN A 91 0.38 -17.99 3.66
C ASN A 91 -0.01 -19.47 3.56
N MET A 92 -0.51 -19.91 2.40
CA MET A 92 -0.87 -21.32 2.20
C MET A 92 0.36 -22.24 2.30
N LEU A 93 1.50 -21.83 1.74
CA LEU A 93 2.78 -22.54 1.88
C LEU A 93 3.27 -22.63 3.33
N LYS A 94 3.07 -21.58 4.13
CA LYS A 94 3.55 -21.51 5.52
C LYS A 94 2.73 -22.39 6.48
N TYR A 95 1.42 -22.52 6.25
CA TYR A 95 0.51 -23.07 7.26
C TYR A 95 -0.19 -24.39 6.85
N SER A 96 -0.08 -24.87 5.61
CA SER A 96 -0.80 -26.06 5.18
C SER A 96 -0.12 -26.85 4.04
N ASP A 97 0.02 -28.17 4.25
CA ASP A 97 0.49 -29.13 3.24
C ASP A 97 -0.64 -29.68 2.34
N ASP A 98 -1.88 -29.23 2.55
CA ASP A 98 -3.04 -29.69 1.79
C ASP A 98 -3.08 -29.13 0.36
N TYR A 99 -2.22 -28.16 0.06
CA TYR A 99 -2.21 -27.43 -1.19
C TYR A 99 -0.94 -27.71 -2.00
N VAL A 100 -1.10 -27.91 -3.31
CA VAL A 100 0.01 -27.86 -4.27
C VAL A 100 -0.04 -26.50 -4.94
N ILE A 101 1.06 -25.75 -4.85
CA ILE A 101 1.12 -24.36 -5.29
C ILE A 101 2.17 -24.26 -6.38
N LYS A 102 1.77 -23.73 -7.55
CA LYS A 102 2.64 -23.54 -8.70
C LYS A 102 2.51 -22.10 -9.20
N PHE A 103 3.65 -21.46 -9.46
CA PHE A 103 3.66 -20.16 -10.11
C PHE A 103 3.05 -20.25 -11.51
N ASP A 104 2.18 -19.29 -11.84
CA ASP A 104 1.52 -19.23 -13.15
C ASP A 104 2.05 -18.04 -13.96
N HIS A 105 1.80 -16.82 -13.50
CA HIS A 105 2.32 -15.59 -14.11
C HIS A 105 2.31 -14.43 -13.12
N ARG A 106 3.02 -13.35 -13.43
CA ARG A 106 2.94 -12.06 -12.75
C ARG A 106 2.51 -11.00 -13.76
N VAL A 107 1.60 -10.14 -13.33
CA VAL A 107 1.14 -9.00 -14.11
C VAL A 107 1.88 -7.76 -13.63
N GLU A 108 2.74 -7.20 -14.47
CA GLU A 108 3.36 -5.90 -14.22
C GLU A 108 2.73 -4.83 -15.12
N TYR A 109 2.50 -3.65 -14.53
CA TYR A 109 2.05 -2.49 -15.27
C TYR A 109 3.22 -1.54 -15.42
N GLN A 110 3.66 -1.30 -16.66
CA GLN A 110 4.71 -0.32 -16.99
C GLN A 110 4.11 0.98 -17.49
#